data_AF-A0A968ZFD4-F1
#
_entry.id   AF-A0A968ZFD4-F1
#
_cell.length_a   1.000
_cell.length_b   1.000
_cell.length_c   1.000
_cell.angle_alpha   90.00
_cell.angle_beta   90.00
_cell.angle_gamma   90.00
#
_symmetry.space_group_name_H-M   'P 1'
#
loop_
_entity.id
_entity.type
_entity.pdbx_description
1 polymer ?
#
loop_
_entity_poly.entity_id
_entity_poly.type
_entity_poly.pdbx_seq_one_letter_code
_entity_poly.pdbx_strand_id
1 'polypeptide(L)'
;MSIAILNSCDGLGLARQLEQLNLPQIIVMREPVPDRIAQEFLKYFLGAFSGGESFYESERQARERLQGWEHRFPCASLLPTIYQNPAAIPPSWRSLQGVGEGQGRQGRQGGQGRQGGQGGQRRTRGQET
;
A
#
# COMPACT_ATOMS: atom_id res chain seq x y z
N MET A 1 3.55 1.28 -6.33
CA MET A 1 3.31 2.15 -5.16
C MET A 1 4.39 1.84 -4.14
N SER A 2 5.06 2.84 -3.57
CA SER A 2 6.11 2.66 -2.57
C SER A 2 5.85 3.55 -1.35
N ILE A 3 6.23 3.07 -0.17
CA ILE A 3 6.25 3.83 1.09
C ILE A 3 7.70 3.95 1.53
N ALA A 4 8.10 5.12 2.02
CA ALA A 4 9.36 5.27 2.74
C ALA A 4 9.10 5.53 4.24
N ILE A 5 9.79 4.79 5.10
CA ILE A 5 9.83 5.02 6.54
C ILE A 5 11.27 5.37 6.89
N LEU A 6 11.48 6.59 7.40
CA LEU A 6 12.81 7.13 7.67
C LEU A 6 13.06 7.13 9.17
N ASN A 7 13.86 6.19 9.61
CA ASN A 7 14.28 6.05 11.00
C ASN A 7 15.73 6.55 11.16
N SER A 8 15.95 7.85 10.92
CA SER A 8 17.25 8.50 11.09
C SER A 8 17.13 9.74 11.97
N CYS A 9 18.19 10.07 12.70
CA CYS A 9 18.27 11.29 13.53
C CYS A 9 18.24 12.60 12.72
N ASP A 10 18.26 12.52 11.38
CA ASP A 10 18.03 13.63 10.44
C ASP A 10 16.87 13.29 9.47
N GLY A 11 15.76 12.82 10.02
CA GLY A 11 14.57 12.44 9.24
C GLY A 11 14.01 13.58 8.39
N LEU A 12 14.16 14.84 8.83
CA LEU A 12 13.72 16.04 8.13
C LEU A 12 14.62 16.43 6.94
N GLY A 13 15.94 16.36 7.09
CA GLY A 13 16.89 16.58 5.99
C GLY A 13 16.69 15.55 4.88
N LEU A 14 16.48 14.29 5.27
CA LEU A 14 16.21 13.19 4.35
C LEU A 14 14.83 13.32 3.68
N ALA A 15 13.79 13.74 4.42
CA ALA A 15 12.45 13.98 3.87
C ALA A 15 12.43 15.06 2.77
N ARG A 16 13.18 16.14 2.95
CA ARG A 16 13.32 17.21 1.94
C ARG A 16 14.01 16.72 0.67
N GLN A 17 14.98 15.82 0.78
CA GLN A 17 15.59 15.16 -0.38
C GLN A 17 14.61 14.20 -1.06
N LEU A 18 13.71 13.58 -0.29
CA LEU A 18 12.70 12.63 -0.76
C LEU A 18 11.45 13.29 -1.36
N GLU A 19 11.19 14.58 -1.13
CA GLU A 19 10.16 15.34 -1.86
C GLU A 19 10.39 15.27 -3.39
N GLN A 20 11.66 15.19 -3.83
CA GLN A 20 12.01 15.06 -5.25
C GLN A 20 11.69 13.65 -5.83
N LEU A 21 11.39 12.67 -4.98
CA LEU A 21 11.18 11.26 -5.37
C LEU A 21 9.70 10.90 -5.60
N ASN A 22 8.78 11.87 -5.64
CA ASN A 22 7.34 11.68 -5.88
C ASN A 22 6.72 10.54 -5.05
N LEU A 23 7.16 10.37 -3.80
CA LEU A 23 6.61 9.34 -2.93
C LEU A 23 5.20 9.73 -2.45
N PRO A 24 4.23 8.80 -2.52
CA PRO A 24 2.86 9.10 -2.12
C PRO A 24 2.75 9.39 -0.61
N GLN A 25 3.50 8.67 0.22
CA GLN A 25 3.49 8.82 1.67
C GLN A 25 4.86 8.54 2.29
N ILE A 26 5.25 9.38 3.25
CA ILE A 26 6.48 9.27 4.02
C ILE A 26 6.14 9.41 5.49
N ILE A 27 6.68 8.52 6.34
CA ILE A 27 6.68 8.72 7.80
C ILE A 27 8.06 9.22 8.19
N VAL A 28 8.09 10.36 8.87
CA VAL A 28 9.30 11.01 9.36
C VAL A 28 9.23 11.15 10.86
N MET A 29 10.40 11.12 11.49
CA MET A 29 10.55 11.51 12.88
C MET A 29 10.94 13.00 12.94
N ARG A 30 10.20 13.79 13.70
CA ARG A 30 10.39 15.27 13.77
C ARG A 30 11.66 15.70 14.48
N GLU A 31 12.21 14.86 15.35
CA GLU A 31 13.40 15.13 16.16
C GLU A 31 14.28 13.87 16.19
N PRO A 32 15.55 13.96 16.59
CA PRO A 32 16.38 12.79 16.84
C PRO A 32 15.70 11.84 17.84
N VAL A 33 15.37 10.64 17.38
CA VAL A 33 14.64 9.65 18.19
C VAL A 33 15.63 8.58 18.66
N PRO A 34 15.60 8.18 19.94
CA PRO A 34 16.34 7.03 20.39
C PRO A 34 15.95 5.78 19.59
N ASP A 35 16.93 5.02 19.11
CA ASP A 35 16.72 3.83 18.25
C ASP A 35 15.59 2.93 18.75
N ARG A 36 15.52 2.73 20.07
CA ARG A 36 14.49 1.90 20.71
C ARG A 36 13.07 2.42 20.43
N ILE A 37 12.82 3.72 20.54
CA ILE A 37 11.49 4.29 20.30
C ILE A 37 11.10 4.14 18.83
N ALA A 38 12.05 4.36 17.92
CA ALA A 38 11.76 4.26 16.51
C ALA A 38 11.57 2.80 16.04
N GLN A 39 12.27 1.84 16.66
CA GLN A 39 12.01 0.41 16.47
C GLN A 39 10.63 0.01 16.99
N GLU A 40 10.23 0.47 18.18
CA GLU A 40 8.90 0.18 18.74
C GLU A 40 7.79 0.80 17.90
N PHE A 41 7.96 2.05 17.45
CA PHE A 41 7.07 2.68 16.48
C PHE A 41 6.87 1.78 15.25
N LEU A 42 7.98 1.34 14.63
CA LEU A 42 7.93 0.54 13.41
C LEU A 42 7.19 -0.79 13.65
N LYS A 43 7.41 -1.45 14.78
CA LYS A 43 6.69 -2.68 15.15
C LYS A 43 5.19 -2.45 15.26
N TYR A 44 4.77 -1.39 15.97
CA TYR A 44 3.35 -1.09 16.14
C TYR A 44 2.69 -0.70 14.82
N PHE A 45 3.36 0.14 14.04
CA PHE A 45 2.88 0.57 12.73
C PHE A 45 2.73 -0.61 11.77
N LEU A 46 3.79 -1.42 11.60
CA LEU A 46 3.75 -2.56 10.69
C LEU A 46 2.74 -3.61 11.14
N GLY A 47 2.57 -3.81 12.46
CA GLY A 47 1.56 -4.72 13.01
C GLY A 47 0.13 -4.30 12.64
N ALA A 48 -0.21 -3.02 12.82
CA ALA A 48 -1.53 -2.50 12.44
C ALA A 48 -1.72 -2.49 10.91
N PHE A 49 -0.72 -2.00 10.18
CA PHE A 49 -0.82 -1.83 8.73
C PHE A 49 -0.91 -3.16 7.99
N SER A 50 -0.08 -4.14 8.36
CA SER A 50 -0.17 -5.50 7.82
C SER A 50 -1.44 -6.25 8.26
N GLY A 51 -2.06 -5.83 9.36
CA GLY A 51 -3.37 -6.31 9.82
C GLY A 51 -4.54 -5.84 8.97
N GLY A 52 -4.32 -4.92 8.02
CA GLY A 52 -5.34 -4.42 7.10
C GLY A 52 -5.89 -3.04 7.46
N GLU A 53 -5.37 -2.41 8.50
CA GLU A 53 -5.70 -1.03 8.84
C GLU A 53 -5.23 -0.06 7.74
N SER A 54 -5.91 1.09 7.63
CA SER A 54 -5.45 2.14 6.74
C SER A 54 -4.10 2.69 7.21
N PHE A 55 -3.34 3.34 6.32
CA PHE A 55 -2.06 3.92 6.67
C PHE A 55 -2.17 4.93 7.84
N TYR A 56 -3.18 5.80 7.82
CA TYR A 56 -3.42 6.79 8.88
C TYR A 56 -3.85 6.13 10.20
N GLU A 57 -4.73 5.13 10.14
CA GLU A 57 -5.13 4.41 11.34
C GLU A 57 -3.96 3.65 11.96
N SER A 58 -3.09 3.07 11.12
CA SER A 58 -1.89 2.36 11.58
C SER A 58 -0.90 3.30 12.28
N GLU A 59 -0.71 4.50 11.74
CA GLU A 59 0.14 5.53 12.36
C GLU A 59 -0.44 6.04 13.67
N ARG A 60 -1.75 6.33 13.71
CA ARG A 60 -2.46 6.76 14.92
C ARG A 60 -2.33 5.71 16.03
N GLN A 61 -2.62 4.45 15.73
CA GLN A 61 -2.50 3.35 16.68
C GLN A 61 -1.05 3.17 17.17
N ALA A 62 -0.06 3.33 16.29
CA ALA A 62 1.33 3.26 16.68
C ALA A 62 1.73 4.38 17.66
N ARG A 63 1.25 5.61 17.43
CA ARG A 63 1.48 6.75 18.33
C ARG A 63 0.80 6.59 19.68
N GLU A 64 -0.43 6.07 19.71
CA GLU A 64 -1.13 5.77 20.96
C GLU A 64 -0.35 4.76 21.81
N ARG A 65 0.18 3.70 21.19
CA ARG A 65 1.02 2.72 21.90
C ARG A 65 2.35 3.31 22.39
N LEU A 66 2.89 4.31 21.69
CA LEU A 66 4.09 5.03 22.15
C LEU A 66 3.84 5.91 23.38
N GLN A 67 2.60 6.30 23.69
CA GLN A 67 2.31 7.05 24.93
C GLN A 67 2.75 6.28 26.18
N GLY A 68 2.68 4.94 26.14
CA GLY A 68 3.19 4.08 27.21
C GLY A 68 4.70 4.20 27.46
N TRP A 69 5.45 4.79 26.53
CA TRP A 69 6.90 5.01 26.63
C TRP A 69 7.28 6.39 27.17
N GLU A 70 6.32 7.31 27.32
CA GLU A 70 6.60 8.70 27.69
C GLU A 70 7.17 8.89 29.09
N HIS A 71 6.94 7.91 29.99
CA HIS A 71 7.56 7.88 31.31
C HIS A 71 9.10 7.81 31.27
N ARG A 72 9.68 7.27 30.19
CA ARG A 72 11.14 7.19 29.96
C ARG A 72 11.63 8.07 28.83
N PHE A 73 10.76 8.34 27.86
CA PHE A 73 11.08 9.08 26.65
C PHE A 73 10.00 10.14 26.43
N PRO A 74 10.12 11.30 27.10
CA PRO A 74 9.11 12.35 27.01
C PRO A 74 8.78 12.69 25.55
N CYS A 75 7.49 12.89 25.27
CA CYS A 75 6.98 13.25 23.95
C CYS A 75 7.20 12.19 22.85
N ALA A 76 7.53 10.94 23.17
CA ALA A 76 7.73 9.87 22.18
C ALA A 76 6.55 9.69 21.20
N SER A 77 5.31 9.93 21.65
CA SER A 77 4.13 9.80 20.79
C SER A 77 3.95 10.96 19.78
N LEU A 78 4.67 12.06 19.95
CA LEU A 78 4.60 13.25 19.09
C LEU A 78 5.65 13.24 17.97
N LEU A 79 6.60 12.31 18.04
CA LEU A 79 7.75 12.25 17.13
C LEU A 79 7.38 11.78 15.71
N PRO A 80 6.58 10.70 15.53
CA PRO A 80 6.18 10.26 14.20
C PRO A 80 5.21 11.26 13.58
N THR A 81 5.44 11.62 12.32
CA THR A 81 4.53 12.47 11.55
C THR A 81 4.46 12.00 10.11
N ILE A 82 3.25 12.03 9.56
CA ILE A 82 3.01 11.74 8.15
C ILE A 82 3.30 12.99 7.33
N TYR A 83 4.14 12.83 6.32
CA TYR A 83 4.25 13.75 5.19
C TYR A 83 3.58 13.10 3.98
N GLN A 84 2.60 13.79 3.40
CA GLN A 84 1.80 13.29 2.28
C GLN A 84 1.94 14.22 1.09
N ASN A 85 2.13 13.65 -0.10
CA ASN A 85 1.88 14.34 -1.35
C ASN A 85 0.36 14.39 -1.63
N PRO A 86 -0.30 15.58 -1.61
CA PRO A 86 -1.75 15.68 -1.78
C PRO A 86 -2.28 15.12 -3.10
N ALA A 87 -1.42 15.05 -4.13
CA ALA A 87 -1.78 14.53 -5.44
C ALA A 87 -1.76 12.99 -5.51
N ALA A 88 -1.37 12.31 -4.43
CA ALA A 88 -1.12 10.88 -4.42
C ALA A 88 -2.04 10.11 -3.47
N ILE A 89 -2.54 8.97 -3.96
CA ILE A 89 -3.42 8.08 -3.18
C ILE A 89 -2.56 7.26 -2.20
N PRO A 90 -2.92 7.20 -0.91
CA PRO A 90 -2.28 6.34 0.08
C PRO A 90 -2.27 4.86 -0.36
N PRO A 91 -1.13 4.17 -0.36
CA PRO A 91 -1.09 2.73 -0.57
C PRO A 91 -1.82 1.98 0.56
N SER A 92 -2.48 0.88 0.20
CA SER A 92 -2.92 -0.12 1.18
C SER A 92 -1.84 -1.19 1.31
N TRP A 93 -1.83 -1.93 2.43
CA TRP A 93 -0.88 -3.04 2.60
C TRP A 93 -0.93 -4.03 1.42
N ARG A 94 -2.13 -4.37 0.94
CA ARG A 94 -2.33 -5.27 -0.21
C ARG A 94 -1.67 -4.75 -1.48
N SER A 95 -1.68 -3.43 -1.72
CA SER A 95 -1.06 -2.87 -2.93
C SER A 95 0.47 -2.88 -2.90
N LEU A 96 1.08 -3.13 -1.73
CA LEU A 96 2.53 -3.24 -1.55
C LEU A 96 3.06 -4.67 -1.66
N GLN A 97 2.20 -5.69 -1.53
CA GLN A 97 2.61 -7.10 -1.57
C GLN A 97 3.04 -7.60 -2.96
N GLY A 98 2.96 -6.74 -3.98
CA GLY A 98 3.19 -7.10 -5.37
C GLY A 98 2.02 -7.91 -5.94
N VAL A 99 1.59 -7.59 -7.16
CA VAL A 99 0.79 -8.55 -7.93
C VAL A 99 1.70 -9.74 -8.17
N GLY A 100 1.43 -10.89 -7.56
CA GLY A 100 2.09 -12.13 -7.94
C GLY A 100 1.82 -12.36 -9.41
N GLU A 101 2.85 -12.23 -10.26
CA GLU A 101 2.77 -12.54 -11.68
C GLU A 101 2.43 -14.03 -11.83
N GLY A 102 1.14 -14.32 -12.05
CA GLY A 102 0.74 -15.57 -12.66
C GLY A 102 1.07 -15.53 -14.14
N GLN A 103 2.26 -15.98 -14.55
CA GLN A 103 2.52 -16.35 -15.95
C GLN A 103 3.39 -17.60 -16.10
N GLY A 104 2.85 -18.56 -16.86
CA GLY A 104 3.50 -19.76 -17.38
C GLY A 104 2.60 -20.99 -17.18
N ARG A 105 1.92 -21.56 -18.17
CA ARG A 105 2.33 -21.82 -19.56
C ARG A 105 1.09 -21.95 -20.48
N GLN A 106 1.05 -21.17 -21.54
CA GLN A 106 0.46 -21.63 -22.80
C GLN A 106 1.41 -22.67 -23.41
N GLY A 107 0.85 -23.81 -23.81
CA GLY A 107 1.59 -24.89 -24.45
C GLY A 107 0.69 -25.72 -25.36
N ARG A 108 0.71 -25.36 -26.65
CA ARG A 108 0.52 -26.18 -27.86
C ARG A 108 -0.88 -26.62 -28.32
N GLN A 109 -1.10 -26.27 -29.59
CA GLN A 109 -2.15 -26.69 -30.53
C GLN A 109 -2.12 -28.19 -30.83
N GLY A 110 -3.28 -28.73 -31.26
CA GLY A 110 -3.33 -29.86 -32.20
C GLY A 110 -4.57 -30.74 -32.05
N GLY A 111 -5.54 -30.63 -32.96
CA GLY A 111 -6.63 -31.61 -33.07
C GLY A 111 -7.80 -31.17 -33.96
N GLN A 112 -7.67 -31.37 -35.27
CA GLN A 112 -8.75 -31.26 -36.25
C GLN A 112 -9.87 -32.29 -35.99
N GLY A 113 -11.13 -31.87 -36.17
CA GLY A 113 -12.28 -32.75 -36.31
C GLY A 113 -13.33 -32.08 -37.21
N ARG A 114 -13.52 -32.65 -38.41
CA ARG A 114 -14.38 -32.16 -39.50
C ARG A 114 -15.85 -32.57 -39.34
N GLN A 115 -16.71 -31.83 -40.05
CA GLN A 115 -18.07 -32.17 -40.56
C GLN A 115 -19.21 -32.13 -39.52
N GLY A 116 -20.41 -31.61 -39.79
CA GLY A 116 -21.04 -31.09 -41.01
C GLY A 116 -22.52 -30.77 -40.69
N GLY A 117 -23.27 -30.23 -41.66
CA GLY A 117 -24.74 -30.21 -41.59
C GLY A 117 -25.40 -28.86 -41.90
N GLN A 118 -26.12 -28.83 -43.01
CA GLN A 118 -26.84 -27.70 -43.61
C GLN A 118 -28.25 -27.49 -43.02
N GLY A 119 -28.83 -26.33 -43.34
CA GLY A 119 -30.29 -26.07 -43.35
C GLY A 119 -30.72 -25.07 -42.28
N GLY A 120 -31.48 -24.01 -42.53
CA GLY A 120 -32.19 -23.54 -43.71
C GLY A 120 -32.88 -22.21 -43.34
N GLN A 121 -33.13 -21.37 -44.35
CA GLN A 121 -33.77 -20.05 -44.25
C GLN A 121 -35.20 -20.13 -43.68
N ARG A 122 -35.66 -19.06 -43.00
CA ARG A 122 -36.78 -18.21 -43.47
C ARG A 122 -37.06 -17.00 -42.57
N ARG A 123 -37.33 -15.88 -43.23
CA ARG A 123 -37.90 -14.61 -42.73
C ARG A 123 -39.40 -14.77 -42.47
N THR A 124 -39.96 -14.00 -41.53
CA THR A 124 -41.23 -13.22 -41.61
C THR A 124 -41.36 -12.40 -40.32
N ARG A 125 -41.34 -11.05 -40.36
CA ARG A 125 -42.45 -10.08 -40.53
C ARG A 125 -43.31 -9.91 -39.27
N GLY A 126 -43.50 -8.65 -38.86
CA GLY A 126 -44.01 -8.21 -37.55
C GLY A 126 -45.53 -8.15 -37.35
N GLN A 127 -45.89 -7.52 -36.22
CA GLN A 127 -47.16 -6.89 -35.80
C GLN A 127 -46.91 -6.39 -34.36
N GLU A 128 -46.91 -5.08 -34.05
CA GLU A 128 -48.07 -4.19 -33.79
C GLU A 128 -49.04 -4.72 -32.73
N THR A 129 -48.99 -4.09 -31.55
CA THR A 129 -50.13 -3.63 -30.74
C THR A 129 -49.68 -2.44 -29.90
#